data_AF-A0A974DY21-F1
#
_entry.id   AF-A0A974DY21-F1
#
_cell.length_a   1.000
_cell.length_b   1.000
_cell.length_c   1.000
_cell.angle_alpha   90.00
_cell.angle_beta   90.00
_cell.angle_gamma   90.00
#
_symmetry.space_group_name_H-M   'P 1'
#
loop_
_entity.id
_entity.type
_entity.pdbx_description
1 polymer ?
#
loop_
_entity_poly.entity_id
_entity_poly.type
_entity_poly.pdbx_seq_one_letter_code
_entity_poly.pdbx_strand_id
1 'polypeptide(L)'
;MAANEDQEMELEALQSIYEGDDCFKELGPTSFQYRVGGNGDPKAFLIEISWPETYPDGPPTISMNAFFNNQISPAVKQSILNKLQEQVDANLGTAMTYTLFEFAKDSKEELMENHQPYSSAVAAGNETTIETAMPTSKIKDKKEQLTKAQKRKLADKIDHKGELPRGWNWVDVIKLAKTGGSLEED
;
A
#
# COMPACT_ATOMS: atom_id res chain seq x y z
N MET A 1 29.62 -22.69 -3.22
CA MET A 1 30.42 -21.46 -3.07
C MET A 1 29.97 -20.80 -1.79
N ALA A 2 30.81 -19.97 -1.16
CA ALA A 2 30.35 -19.24 0.03
C ALA A 2 29.35 -18.18 -0.44
N ALA A 3 28.19 -18.06 0.21
CA ALA A 3 27.11 -17.11 -0.13
C ALA A 3 27.60 -15.68 -0.45
N ASN A 4 28.75 -15.29 0.10
CA ASN A 4 29.41 -14.02 -0.19
C ASN A 4 29.90 -13.87 -1.65
N GLU A 5 30.45 -14.92 -2.27
CA GLU A 5 30.92 -14.84 -3.68
C GLU A 5 29.74 -14.63 -4.65
N ASP A 6 28.64 -15.35 -4.43
CA ASP A 6 27.43 -15.23 -5.26
C ASP A 6 26.76 -13.86 -5.09
N GLN A 7 26.73 -13.33 -3.86
CA GLN A 7 26.27 -11.97 -3.57
C GLN A 7 27.15 -10.90 -4.21
N GLU A 8 28.48 -11.03 -4.13
CA GLU A 8 29.42 -10.08 -4.74
C GLU A 8 29.26 -10.06 -6.26
N MET A 9 29.13 -11.23 -6.91
CA MET A 9 28.88 -11.31 -8.35
C MET A 9 27.55 -10.66 -8.74
N GLU A 10 26.47 -10.89 -7.97
CA GLU A 10 25.19 -10.25 -8.23
C GLU A 10 25.24 -8.74 -8.00
N LEU A 11 25.96 -8.26 -6.98
CA LEU A 11 26.14 -6.84 -6.71
C LEU A 11 26.81 -6.13 -7.88
N GLU A 12 27.92 -6.67 -8.38
CA GLU A 12 28.62 -6.12 -9.55
C GLU A 12 27.71 -6.10 -10.78
N ALA A 13 26.93 -7.16 -11.00
CA ALA A 13 25.97 -7.23 -12.09
C ALA A 13 24.88 -6.15 -11.95
N LEU A 14 24.31 -5.97 -10.75
CA LEU A 14 23.30 -4.93 -10.48
C LEU A 14 23.86 -3.54 -10.70
N GLN A 15 25.08 -3.26 -10.23
CA GLN A 15 25.74 -1.97 -10.44
C GLN A 15 25.96 -1.68 -11.93
N SER A 16 26.31 -2.70 -12.73
CA SER A 16 26.46 -2.54 -14.18
C SER A 16 25.12 -2.38 -14.90
N ILE A 17 24.06 -3.09 -14.48
CA ILE A 17 22.74 -3.02 -15.12
C ILE A 17 22.07 -1.67 -14.84
N TYR A 18 22.16 -1.20 -13.59
CA TYR A 18 21.50 0.02 -13.13
C TYR A 18 22.43 1.25 -13.15
N GLU A 19 23.56 1.18 -13.86
CA GLU A 19 24.44 2.33 -14.04
C GLU A 19 23.67 3.49 -14.69
N GLY A 20 23.51 4.59 -13.96
CA GLY A 20 22.78 5.77 -14.42
C GLY A 20 21.25 5.68 -14.31
N ASP A 21 20.68 4.65 -13.66
CA ASP A 21 19.25 4.60 -13.35
C ASP A 21 18.95 5.29 -12.01
N ASP A 22 18.28 6.45 -12.07
CA ASP A 22 17.85 7.21 -10.88
C ASP A 22 16.84 6.47 -9.99
N CYS A 23 16.19 5.42 -10.51
CA CYS A 23 15.21 4.62 -9.76
C CYS A 23 15.87 3.61 -8.83
N PHE A 24 17.10 3.19 -9.12
CA PHE A 24 17.86 2.25 -8.31
C PHE A 24 18.76 3.00 -7.33
N LYS A 25 18.75 2.56 -6.07
CA LYS A 25 19.60 3.09 -5.01
C LYS A 25 20.20 1.95 -4.22
N GLU A 26 21.51 1.92 -4.17
CA GLU A 26 22.26 1.09 -3.24
C GLU A 26 22.28 1.79 -1.87
N LEU A 27 21.65 1.17 -0.86
CA LEU A 27 21.70 1.65 0.52
C LEU A 27 22.93 1.11 1.26
N GLY A 28 23.44 -0.04 0.81
CA GLY A 28 24.64 -0.69 1.29
C GLY A 28 24.95 -1.95 0.46
N PRO A 29 26.01 -2.71 0.83
CA PRO A 29 26.50 -3.83 0.02
C PRO A 29 25.51 -4.99 -0.12
N THR A 30 24.52 -5.07 0.78
CA THR A 30 23.50 -6.12 0.79
C THR A 30 22.10 -5.54 0.85
N SER A 31 21.92 -4.24 0.62
CA SER A 31 20.62 -3.57 0.77
C SER A 31 20.38 -2.59 -0.36
N PHE A 32 19.29 -2.81 -1.08
CA PHE A 32 18.96 -2.14 -2.33
C PHE A 32 17.55 -1.61 -2.28
N GLN A 33 17.34 -0.50 -2.95
CA GLN A 33 16.06 0.15 -3.04
C GLN A 33 15.77 0.47 -4.51
N TYR A 34 14.60 0.06 -4.97
CA TYR A 34 14.17 0.32 -6.33
C TYR A 34 12.81 1.01 -6.35
N ARG A 35 12.73 2.10 -7.12
CA ARG A 35 11.49 2.82 -7.36
C ARG A 35 10.81 2.28 -8.62
N VAL A 36 9.65 1.68 -8.42
CA VAL A 36 8.78 1.27 -9.50
C VAL A 36 7.85 2.43 -9.85
N GLY A 37 7.88 2.87 -11.11
CA GLY A 37 7.09 3.99 -11.61
C GLY A 37 7.86 5.32 -11.69
N GLY A 38 7.32 6.24 -12.50
CA GLY A 38 7.94 7.53 -12.77
C GLY A 38 7.66 8.60 -11.70
N ASN A 39 8.36 9.73 -11.81
CA ASN A 39 8.06 10.91 -11.00
C ASN A 39 6.63 11.41 -11.25
N GLY A 40 5.81 11.49 -10.20
CA GLY A 40 4.43 11.97 -10.27
C GLY A 40 3.39 10.90 -10.63
N ASP A 41 3.81 9.64 -10.74
CA ASP A 41 2.92 8.51 -10.98
C ASP A 41 2.16 8.13 -9.69
N PRO A 42 0.81 8.15 -9.67
CA PRO A 42 0.02 7.80 -8.49
C PRO A 42 0.13 6.32 -8.12
N LYS A 43 0.62 5.48 -9.03
CA LYS A 43 0.87 4.05 -8.81
C LYS A 43 2.36 3.76 -8.63
N ALA A 44 3.18 4.76 -8.32
CA ALA A 44 4.58 4.54 -7.98
C ALA A 44 4.70 3.96 -6.57
N PHE A 45 5.65 3.06 -6.38
CA PHE A 45 6.01 2.52 -5.07
C PHE A 45 7.49 2.18 -5.02
N LEU A 46 8.00 2.03 -3.80
CA LEU A 46 9.39 1.74 -3.52
C LEU A 46 9.51 0.34 -2.93
N ILE A 47 10.38 -0.49 -3.48
CA ILE A 47 10.74 -1.79 -2.91
C ILE A 47 12.13 -1.67 -2.30
N GLU A 48 12.29 -2.20 -1.10
CA GLU A 48 13.58 -2.40 -0.47
C GLU A 48 13.86 -3.90 -0.36
N ILE A 49 15.03 -4.33 -0.81
CA ILE A 49 15.48 -5.72 -0.76
C ILE A 49 16.78 -5.75 0.02
N SER A 50 16.87 -6.64 1.01
CA SER A 50 18.11 -6.90 1.74
C SER A 50 18.48 -8.38 1.71
N TRP A 51 19.75 -8.67 1.43
CA TRP A 51 20.29 -10.01 1.40
C TRP A 51 20.73 -10.48 2.79
N PRO A 52 20.12 -11.55 3.34
CA PRO A 52 20.68 -12.25 4.49
C PRO A 52 21.93 -13.04 4.11
N GLU A 53 22.69 -13.49 5.10
CA GLU A 53 23.87 -14.36 4.89
C GLU A 53 23.55 -15.66 4.13
N THR A 54 22.30 -16.10 4.18
CA THR A 54 21.84 -17.32 3.51
C THR A 54 21.48 -17.11 2.04
N TYR A 55 21.40 -15.87 1.55
CA TYR A 55 21.04 -15.60 0.16
C TYR A 55 22.21 -15.91 -0.79
N PRO A 56 21.99 -16.48 -1.99
CA PRO A 56 20.69 -16.75 -2.64
C PRO A 56 20.02 -18.10 -2.30
N ASP A 57 20.65 -18.95 -1.49
CA ASP A 57 20.06 -20.23 -1.07
C ASP A 57 18.77 -20.04 -0.25
N GLY A 58 18.71 -18.96 0.54
CA GLY A 58 17.55 -18.51 1.29
C GLY A 58 16.90 -17.26 0.70
N PRO A 59 15.64 -16.97 1.06
CA PRO A 59 14.91 -15.84 0.50
C PRO A 59 15.52 -14.49 0.93
N PRO A 60 15.55 -13.48 0.05
CA PRO A 60 15.88 -12.13 0.46
C PRO A 60 14.77 -11.55 1.33
N THR A 61 15.11 -10.58 2.18
CA THR A 61 14.10 -9.85 2.95
C THR A 61 13.58 -8.68 2.13
N ILE A 62 12.29 -8.71 1.81
CA ILE A 62 11.62 -7.67 1.01
C ILE A 62 10.77 -6.79 1.92
N SER A 63 10.93 -5.48 1.81
CA SER A 63 10.22 -4.48 2.62
C SER A 63 9.60 -3.38 1.76
N MET A 64 8.38 -2.96 2.15
CA MET A 64 7.64 -1.84 1.53
C MET A 64 7.33 -0.72 2.54
N ASN A 65 8.14 -0.62 3.60
CA ASN A 65 7.93 0.29 4.72
C ASN A 65 8.53 1.69 4.50
N ALA A 66 9.08 1.95 3.31
CA ALA A 66 9.57 3.27 2.96
C ALA A 66 8.48 4.34 3.09
N PHE A 67 8.86 5.53 3.56
CA PHE A 67 7.96 6.67 3.73
C PHE A 67 7.19 7.02 2.44
N PHE A 68 7.82 6.79 1.28
CA PHE A 68 7.22 6.96 -0.04
C PHE A 68 5.91 6.16 -0.19
N ASN A 69 5.83 4.97 0.41
CA ASN A 69 4.69 4.07 0.30
C ASN A 69 3.59 4.35 1.33
N ASN A 70 3.64 5.45 2.09
CA ASN A 70 2.67 5.72 3.15
C ASN A 70 1.24 5.92 2.64
N GLN A 71 1.08 6.34 1.38
CA GLN A 71 -0.24 6.49 0.76
C GLN A 71 -0.84 5.15 0.31
N ILE A 72 -0.04 4.08 0.27
CA ILE A 72 -0.46 2.75 -0.14
C ILE A 72 -1.05 2.03 1.07
N SER A 73 -2.27 1.52 0.91
CA SER A 73 -2.93 0.79 1.99
C SER A 73 -2.15 -0.48 2.37
N PRO A 74 -2.17 -0.89 3.65
CA PRO A 74 -1.49 -2.12 4.08
C PRO A 74 -1.94 -3.36 3.31
N ALA A 75 -3.23 -3.44 2.94
CA ALA A 75 -3.76 -4.55 2.15
C ALA A 75 -3.10 -4.67 0.78
N VAL A 76 -2.87 -3.54 0.10
CA VAL A 76 -2.17 -3.51 -1.19
C VAL A 76 -0.70 -3.86 -1.01
N LYS A 77 -0.02 -3.31 0.02
CA LYS A 77 1.38 -3.69 0.32
C LYS A 77 1.53 -5.20 0.55
N GLN A 78 0.62 -5.81 1.31
CA GLN A 78 0.61 -7.25 1.55
C GLN A 78 0.37 -8.04 0.26
N SER A 79 -0.55 -7.60 -0.60
CA SER A 79 -0.76 -8.23 -1.90
C SER A 79 0.50 -8.20 -2.78
N ILE A 80 1.26 -7.11 -2.73
CA ILE A 80 2.50 -6.97 -3.50
C ILE A 80 3.59 -7.88 -2.94
N LEU A 81 3.75 -7.89 -1.62
CA LEU A 81 4.69 -8.78 -0.95
C LEU A 81 4.39 -10.26 -1.24
N ASN A 82 3.11 -10.66 -1.26
CA ASN A 82 2.73 -12.04 -1.58
C ASN A 82 3.14 -12.43 -3.01
N LYS A 83 2.90 -11.55 -4.00
CA LYS A 83 3.30 -11.83 -5.39
C LYS A 83 4.82 -11.84 -5.57
N LEU A 84 5.53 -10.96 -4.87
CA LEU A 84 7.00 -11.00 -4.85
C LEU A 84 7.52 -12.27 -4.17
N GLN A 85 6.86 -12.73 -3.10
CA GLN A 85 7.24 -13.96 -2.43
C GLN A 85 7.09 -15.18 -3.34
N GLU A 86 6.05 -15.25 -4.17
CA GLU A 86 5.91 -16.30 -5.19
C GLU A 86 7.09 -16.30 -6.18
N GLN A 87 7.59 -15.12 -6.57
CA GLN A 87 8.78 -15.00 -7.41
C GLN A 87 10.06 -15.40 -6.67
N VAL A 88 10.16 -15.08 -5.38
CA VAL A 88 11.28 -15.51 -4.54
C VAL A 88 11.34 -17.03 -4.49
N ASP A 89 10.23 -17.68 -4.15
CA ASP A 89 10.16 -19.13 -4.00
C ASP A 89 10.49 -19.86 -5.31
N ALA A 90 10.12 -19.28 -6.46
CA ALA A 90 10.43 -19.82 -7.78
C ALA A 90 11.90 -19.69 -8.19
N ASN A 91 12.64 -18.72 -7.64
CA ASN A 91 14.02 -18.42 -8.02
C ASN A 91 15.05 -18.73 -6.91
N LEU A 92 14.64 -19.40 -5.82
CA LEU A 92 15.55 -19.83 -4.73
C LEU A 92 16.77 -20.61 -5.25
N GLY A 93 17.93 -20.33 -4.66
CA GLY A 93 19.22 -20.89 -5.08
C GLY A 93 19.87 -20.17 -6.25
N THR A 94 19.30 -19.06 -6.73
CA THR A 94 19.88 -18.22 -7.77
C THR A 94 19.76 -16.72 -7.47
N ALA A 95 20.64 -15.93 -8.07
CA ALA A 95 20.57 -14.47 -8.05
C ALA A 95 19.23 -13.99 -8.66
N MET A 96 18.43 -13.27 -7.87
CA MET A 96 17.03 -12.96 -8.21
C MET A 96 16.64 -11.51 -8.02
N THR A 97 17.54 -10.65 -7.53
CA THR A 97 17.21 -9.24 -7.21
C THR A 97 16.80 -8.48 -8.46
N TYR A 98 17.53 -8.66 -9.56
CA TYR A 98 17.16 -8.11 -10.87
C TYR A 98 15.78 -8.59 -11.31
N THR A 99 15.53 -9.90 -11.23
CA THR A 99 14.26 -10.53 -11.59
C THR A 99 13.09 -9.96 -10.78
N LEU A 100 13.28 -9.74 -9.47
CA LEU A 100 12.26 -9.16 -8.60
C LEU A 100 11.93 -7.71 -8.98
N PHE A 101 12.94 -6.90 -9.32
CA PHE A 101 12.72 -5.52 -9.76
C PHE A 101 12.00 -5.44 -11.10
N GLU A 102 12.41 -6.25 -12.08
CA GLU A 102 11.75 -6.30 -13.38
C GLU A 102 10.32 -6.83 -13.24
N PHE A 103 10.09 -7.88 -12.46
CA PHE A 103 8.73 -8.35 -12.16
C PHE A 103 7.86 -7.26 -11.54
N ALA A 104 8.39 -6.53 -10.55
CA ALA A 104 7.63 -5.46 -9.91
C ALA A 104 7.30 -4.33 -10.89
N LYS A 105 8.20 -4.03 -11.82
CA LYS A 105 8.05 -3.02 -12.86
C LYS A 105 7.03 -3.43 -13.92
N ASP A 106 7.07 -4.67 -14.38
CA ASP A 106 6.15 -5.21 -15.38
C ASP A 106 4.74 -5.41 -14.80
N SER A 107 4.65 -5.91 -13.57
CA SER A 107 3.36 -6.13 -12.88
C SER A 107 2.85 -4.90 -12.14
N LYS A 108 3.46 -3.71 -12.32
CA LYS A 108 3.09 -2.47 -11.62
C LYS A 108 1.59 -2.19 -11.65
N GLU A 109 0.95 -2.36 -12.81
CA GLU A 109 -0.47 -2.07 -12.98
C GLU A 109 -1.36 -3.00 -12.15
N GLU A 110 -1.02 -4.28 -12.13
CA GLU A 110 -1.73 -5.33 -11.41
C GLU A 110 -1.50 -5.23 -9.89
N LEU A 111 -0.27 -4.90 -9.49
CA LEU A 111 0.14 -4.67 -8.11
C LEU A 111 -0.60 -3.47 -7.50
N MET A 112 -0.88 -2.46 -8.32
CA MET A 112 -1.58 -1.23 -7.94
C MET A 112 -3.03 -1.18 -8.43
N GLU A 113 -3.63 -2.31 -8.81
CA GLU A 113 -5.00 -2.37 -9.34
C GLU A 113 -6.01 -1.91 -8.27
N ASN A 114 -5.86 -2.45 -7.05
CA ASN A 114 -6.71 -2.12 -5.90
C ASN A 114 -6.25 -0.85 -5.15
N HIS A 115 -5.24 -0.14 -5.67
CA HIS A 115 -4.79 1.10 -5.07
C HIS A 115 -5.79 2.22 -5.39
N GLN A 116 -6.60 2.58 -4.40
CA GLN A 116 -7.33 3.84 -4.43
C GLN A 116 -6.42 4.90 -3.79
N PRO A 117 -5.99 5.94 -4.55
CA PRO A 117 -5.30 7.05 -3.93
C PRO A 117 -6.24 7.64 -2.89
N TYR A 118 -5.78 7.71 -1.64
CA TYR A 118 -6.54 8.35 -0.56
C TYR A 118 -6.63 9.84 -0.87
N SER A 119 -7.58 10.21 -1.73
CA SER A 119 -7.99 11.59 -1.88
C SER A 119 -8.59 11.98 -0.54
N SER A 120 -7.92 12.87 0.20
CA SER A 120 -8.57 13.65 1.25
C SER A 120 -9.48 14.69 0.59
N ALA A 121 -10.42 14.22 -0.22
CA ALA A 121 -11.60 14.92 -0.66
C ALA A 121 -12.75 13.95 -0.39
N VAL A 122 -13.47 14.22 0.70
CA VAL A 122 -14.72 13.53 0.98
C VAL A 122 -15.70 13.89 -0.14
N ALA A 123 -15.95 12.96 -1.04
CA ALA A 123 -17.21 12.86 -1.77
C ALA A 123 -17.38 11.43 -2.31
N ALA A 124 -18.51 10.85 -1.93
CA ALA A 124 -19.17 9.62 -2.41
C ALA A 124 -18.81 9.22 -3.86
N GLY A 125 -18.70 7.95 -4.22
CA GLY A 125 -19.33 6.77 -3.68
C GLY A 125 -20.05 6.06 -4.82
N ASN A 126 -19.57 4.87 -5.19
CA ASN A 126 -20.28 3.87 -6.00
C ASN A 126 -19.34 2.69 -6.34
N GLU A 127 -19.30 1.72 -5.45
CA GLU A 127 -19.17 0.31 -5.83
C GLU A 127 -20.52 -0.19 -6.37
N THR A 128 -20.54 -0.88 -7.51
CA THR A 128 -21.34 -2.11 -7.72
C THR A 128 -20.76 -2.85 -8.95
N THR A 129 -19.92 -3.87 -8.77
CA THR A 129 -20.26 -5.32 -8.76
C THR A 129 -20.70 -5.90 -10.12
N ILE A 130 -19.88 -6.76 -10.72
CA ILE A 130 -20.27 -7.74 -11.76
C ILE A 130 -19.66 -9.09 -11.32
N GLU A 131 -20.43 -9.90 -10.58
CA GLU A 131 -21.25 -11.04 -11.04
C GLU A 131 -20.51 -12.38 -11.07
N THR A 132 -20.82 -13.15 -10.04
CA THR A 132 -20.60 -14.59 -9.84
C THR A 132 -21.52 -15.43 -10.75
N ALA A 133 -20.98 -16.47 -11.37
CA ALA A 133 -21.76 -17.51 -12.04
C ALA A 133 -22.37 -18.51 -11.01
N MET A 134 -23.70 -18.70 -11.10
CA MET A 134 -24.59 -19.58 -10.31
C MET A 134 -24.62 -21.04 -10.86
N PRO A 135 -25.54 -22.01 -10.51
CA PRO A 135 -26.68 -22.04 -9.55
C PRO A 135 -26.82 -23.37 -8.73
N THR A 136 -27.68 -23.55 -7.72
CA THR A 136 -29.15 -23.73 -7.78
C THR A 136 -29.71 -24.06 -6.37
N SER A 137 -30.93 -23.58 -6.04
CA SER A 137 -32.05 -24.30 -5.35
C SER A 137 -33.00 -23.35 -4.60
N LYS A 138 -34.31 -23.60 -4.73
CA LYS A 138 -35.49 -22.74 -4.47
C LYS A 138 -35.88 -22.63 -2.97
N ILE A 139 -36.57 -21.54 -2.57
CA ILE A 139 -37.86 -21.46 -1.81
C ILE A 139 -38.10 -20.04 -1.20
N LYS A 140 -39.39 -19.71 -0.98
CA LYS A 140 -40.12 -18.42 -0.87
C LYS A 140 -40.05 -17.59 0.44
N ASP A 141 -40.32 -16.27 0.27
CA ASP A 141 -41.07 -15.28 1.10
C ASP A 141 -40.67 -14.93 2.57
N LYS A 142 -40.20 -13.68 2.80
CA LYS A 142 -40.75 -12.73 3.81
C LYS A 142 -40.20 -11.31 3.63
N LYS A 143 -41.04 -10.35 3.25
CA LYS A 143 -40.75 -8.90 3.29
C LYS A 143 -40.73 -8.42 4.74
N GLU A 144 -39.56 -8.04 5.24
CA GLU A 144 -39.42 -7.34 6.51
C GLU A 144 -39.75 -5.85 6.32
N GLN A 145 -40.96 -5.45 6.74
CA GLN A 145 -41.36 -4.05 6.74
C GLN A 145 -40.77 -3.34 7.96
N LEU A 146 -39.75 -2.50 7.74
CA LEU A 146 -39.27 -1.54 8.73
C LEU A 146 -40.40 -0.61 9.18
N THR A 147 -40.55 -0.44 10.50
CA THR A 147 -41.68 0.26 11.11
C THR A 147 -41.62 1.78 10.88
N LYS A 148 -42.80 2.40 10.72
CA LYS A 148 -43.02 3.82 10.40
C LYS A 148 -42.30 4.80 11.36
N ALA A 149 -42.05 4.39 12.60
CA ALA A 149 -41.34 5.19 13.59
C ALA A 149 -39.81 5.28 13.33
N GLN A 150 -39.21 4.22 12.78
CA GLN A 150 -37.79 4.19 12.43
C GLN A 150 -37.50 5.08 11.21
N LYS A 151 -38.43 5.13 10.24
CA LYS A 151 -38.32 6.02 9.07
C LYS A 151 -38.43 7.51 9.44
N ARG A 152 -39.24 7.87 10.43
CA ARG A 152 -39.40 9.28 10.84
C ARG A 152 -38.17 9.84 11.57
N LYS A 153 -37.52 9.05 12.43
CA LYS A 153 -36.29 9.47 13.14
C LYS A 153 -35.11 9.78 12.21
N LEU A 154 -35.09 9.19 11.02
CA LEU A 154 -34.07 9.45 10.00
C LEU A 154 -34.34 10.73 9.21
N ALA A 155 -35.60 11.16 9.09
CA ALA A 155 -35.97 12.35 8.32
C ALA A 155 -35.74 13.66 9.09
N ASP A 156 -35.86 13.67 10.42
CA ASP A 156 -35.67 14.89 11.23
C ASP A 156 -34.19 15.30 11.42
N LYS A 157 -33.23 14.47 10.97
CA LYS A 157 -31.79 14.74 11.13
C LYS A 157 -31.13 15.31 9.85
N ILE A 158 -31.89 15.48 8.77
CA ILE A 158 -31.32 15.78 7.46
C ILE A 158 -32.19 16.83 6.79
N ASP A 159 -31.58 17.95 6.39
CA ASP A 159 -32.27 18.99 5.63
C ASP A 159 -32.72 18.44 4.26
N HIS A 160 -33.62 19.12 3.56
CA HIS A 160 -34.26 18.68 2.29
C HIS A 160 -33.27 18.46 1.12
N LYS A 161 -31.97 18.70 1.35
CA LYS A 161 -30.86 18.48 0.43
C LYS A 161 -29.91 17.34 0.83
N GLY A 162 -30.13 16.67 1.96
CA GLY A 162 -29.26 15.57 2.39
C GLY A 162 -27.98 16.00 3.13
N GLU A 163 -27.83 17.29 3.43
CA GLU A 163 -26.63 17.84 4.09
C GLU A 163 -26.90 18.15 5.58
N LEU A 164 -25.89 17.92 6.43
CA LEU A 164 -25.92 18.40 7.82
C LEU A 164 -25.79 19.93 7.82
N PRO A 165 -26.51 20.65 8.70
CA PRO A 165 -26.49 22.12 8.70
C PRO A 165 -25.07 22.65 8.85
N ARG A 166 -24.71 23.61 7.98
CA ARG A 166 -23.43 24.33 8.05
C ARG A 166 -23.27 24.92 9.46
N GLY A 167 -22.14 24.61 10.13
CA GLY A 167 -21.90 24.95 11.54
C GLY A 167 -21.93 23.77 12.51
N TRP A 168 -22.22 22.54 12.05
CA TRP A 168 -22.18 21.33 12.91
C TRP A 168 -20.77 20.92 13.36
N ASN A 169 -19.73 21.42 12.68
CA ASN A 169 -18.34 21.18 13.03
C ASN A 169 -17.59 22.50 13.15
N TRP A 170 -17.80 23.19 14.27
CA TRP A 170 -16.92 24.26 14.72
C TRP A 170 -15.89 23.62 15.67
N VAL A 171 -14.80 23.08 15.11
CA VAL A 171 -13.65 22.66 15.93
C VAL A 171 -13.11 23.92 16.62
N ASP A 172 -13.15 23.91 17.94
CA ASP A 172 -12.60 24.94 18.82
C ASP A 172 -11.05 24.93 18.70
N VAL A 173 -10.48 25.96 18.07
CA VAL A 173 -9.02 26.06 17.79
C VAL A 173 -8.23 26.54 19.03
N ILE A 174 -8.83 26.63 20.22
CA ILE A 174 -8.18 27.22 21.41
C ILE A 174 -8.03 26.22 22.57
N LYS A 175 -7.40 25.05 22.37
CA LYS A 175 -6.88 24.22 23.49
C LYS A 175 -5.63 23.38 23.14
N LEU A 176 -4.62 23.98 22.50
CA LEU A 176 -3.30 23.34 22.35
C LEU A 176 -2.11 24.28 22.65
N ALA A 177 -2.30 25.29 23.50
CA ALA A 177 -1.22 26.19 23.93
C ALA A 177 -1.28 26.50 25.43
N LYS A 178 -1.42 25.48 26.29
CA LYS A 178 -1.16 25.64 27.72
C LYS A 178 -0.56 24.41 28.38
N THR A 179 0.51 23.90 27.78
CA THR A 179 1.50 23.09 28.52
C THR A 179 2.88 23.39 27.93
N GLY A 180 3.56 24.36 28.53
CA GLY A 180 4.92 24.76 28.12
C GLY A 180 5.39 26.09 28.71
N GLY A 181 5.83 26.06 29.97
CA GLY A 181 6.99 26.82 30.47
C GLY A 181 6.89 28.33 30.70
N SER A 182 7.07 28.75 31.95
CA SER A 182 8.07 29.79 32.30
C SER A 182 8.63 29.50 33.68
N LEU A 183 9.95 29.50 33.73
CA LEU A 183 10.83 29.42 34.89
C LEU A 183 10.89 30.78 35.64
N GLU A 184 11.52 30.73 36.82
CA GLU A 184 12.20 31.80 37.59
C GLU A 184 11.46 32.52 38.74
N GLU A 185 12.10 32.38 39.93
CA GLU A 185 12.36 33.30 41.07
C GLU A 185 11.17 34.11 41.65
N ASP A 186 10.86 34.03 42.95
CA ASP A 186 11.63 34.39 44.17
C ASP A 186 11.08 33.67 45.43
#